data_AF-A0A4U2DET1-F1
#
_entry.id   AF-A0A4U2DET1-F1
#
_cell.length_a   1.000
_cell.length_b   1.000
_cell.length_c   1.000
_cell.angle_alpha   90.00
_cell.angle_beta   90.00
_cell.angle_gamma   90.00
#
_symmetry.space_group_name_H-M   'P 1'
#
loop_
_entity.id
_entity.type
_entity.pdbx_description
1 polymer ?
#
loop_
_entity_poly.entity_id
_entity_poly.type
_entity_poly.pdbx_seq_one_letter_code
_entity_poly.pdbx_strand_id
1 'polypeptide(L)' 'RHIAIDSTGLKVFGEGEWKVKKHGTEKRRTWRKLHLAVDVDTHEAISAEVSLVNVGDSEVLPTLLNPLRRT' A
#
# COMPACT_ATOMS: atom_id res chain seq x y z
N ARG A 1 13.12 -19.41 -4.80
CA ARG A 1 12.83 -17.96 -4.81
C ARG A 1 12.13 -17.62 -3.51
N HIS A 2 12.70 -16.71 -2.71
CA HIS A 2 12.09 -16.25 -1.47
C HIS A 2 11.51 -14.86 -1.68
N ILE A 3 10.27 -14.67 -1.23
CA ILE A 3 9.55 -13.40 -1.34
C ILE A 3 9.27 -12.90 0.07
N ALA A 4 9.75 -11.70 0.37
CA ALA A 4 9.35 -10.98 1.57
C ALA A 4 8.06 -10.20 1.28
N ILE A 5 7.10 -10.29 2.18
CA ILE A 5 5.85 -9.55 2.11
C ILE A 5 5.67 -8.82 3.43
N ASP A 6 5.42 -7.52 3.35
CA ASP A 6 5.11 -6.69 4.50
C ASP A 6 4.14 -5.58 4.08
N SER A 7 3.43 -5.02 5.06
CA SER A 7 2.52 -3.92 4.85
C SER A 7 2.85 -2.72 5.72
N THR A 8 2.73 -1.52 5.15
CA THR A 8 2.98 -0.27 5.86
C THR A 8 1.79 0.68 5.76
N GLY A 9 1.58 1.46 6.81
CA GLY A 9 0.56 2.49 6.85
C GLY A 9 0.96 3.70 6.02
N LEU A 10 0.14 4.05 5.03
CA LEU A 10 0.27 5.28 4.27
C LEU A 10 -0.77 6.31 4.75
N LYS A 11 -0.29 7.49 5.10
CA LYS A 11 -1.15 8.65 5.32
C LYS A 11 -1.37 9.35 3.98
N VAL A 12 -2.63 9.38 3.53
CA VAL A 12 -2.98 10.00 2.25
C VAL A 12 -3.20 11.49 2.47
N PHE A 13 -2.29 12.29 1.90
CA PHE A 13 -2.41 13.74 1.81
C PHE A 13 -2.98 14.11 0.44
N GLY A 14 -3.91 15.06 0.40
CA GLY A 14 -4.49 15.56 -0.85
C GLY A 14 -4.75 17.06 -0.79
N GLU A 15 -5.48 17.58 -1.78
CA GLU A 15 -5.89 18.99 -1.87
C GLU A 15 -6.50 19.52 -0.56
N GLY A 16 -7.25 18.67 0.15
CA GLY A 16 -7.83 18.98 1.45
C GLY A 16 -6.81 19.32 2.54
N GLU A 17 -5.59 18.79 2.54
CA GLU A 17 -4.58 19.13 3.56
C GLU A 17 -4.01 20.54 3.36
N TRP A 18 -3.71 20.93 2.12
CA TRP A 18 -3.29 22.29 1.79
C TRP A 18 -4.43 23.29 2.02
N LYS A 19 -5.63 22.93 1.58
CA LYS A 19 -6.84 23.77 1.72
C LYS A 19 -7.29 23.89 3.17
N VAL A 20 -7.17 22.86 4.01
CA VAL A 20 -7.39 22.93 5.47
C VAL A 20 -6.38 23.83 6.13
N LYS A 21 -5.09 23.69 5.79
CA LYS A 21 -4.04 24.56 6.33
C LYS A 21 -4.29 26.04 5.99
N LYS A 22 -4.91 26.33 4.84
CA LYS A 22 -5.17 27.70 4.36
C LYS A 22 -6.54 28.28 4.74
N HIS A 23 -7.59 27.46 4.78
CA HIS A 23 -8.99 27.91 4.85
C HIS A 23 -9.82 27.24 5.94
N GLY A 24 -9.21 26.44 6.82
CA GLY A 24 -9.82 25.98 8.07
C GLY A 24 -10.88 24.87 7.96
N THR A 25 -11.40 24.58 6.77
CA THR A 25 -12.46 23.56 6.60
C THR A 25 -12.36 22.87 5.23
N GLU A 26 -11.83 21.63 5.16
CA GLU A 26 -12.35 20.54 4.30
C GLU A 26 -11.57 19.19 4.32
N LYS A 27 -12.31 18.08 4.13
CA LYS A 27 -11.87 16.68 3.92
C LYS A 27 -10.97 16.04 4.99
N ARG A 28 -11.47 14.94 5.56
CA ARG A 28 -10.85 14.16 6.64
C ARG A 28 -9.62 13.41 6.14
N ARG A 29 -8.53 13.51 6.91
CA ARG A 29 -7.32 12.68 6.77
C ARG A 29 -7.70 11.22 6.73
N THR A 30 -7.16 10.48 5.76
CA THR A 30 -7.44 9.05 5.62
C THR A 30 -6.13 8.28 5.53
N TRP A 31 -6.11 7.12 6.18
CA TRP A 31 -5.01 6.17 6.10
C TRP A 31 -5.34 5.06 5.11
N ARG A 32 -4.30 4.49 4.52
CA ARG A 32 -4.32 3.31 3.65
C ARG A 32 -3.20 2.37 4.08
N LYS A 33 -3.26 1.11 3.64
CA LYS A 33 -2.12 0.19 3.73
C LYS A 33 -1.50 0.01 2.35
N LEU A 34 -0.19 0.07 2.27
CA LEU A 34 0.58 -0.37 1.12
C LEU A 34 1.18 -1.72 1.44
N HIS A 35 0.81 -2.73 0.67
CA HIS A 35 1.36 -4.08 0.73
C HIS A 35 2.41 -4.23 -0.37
N LEU A 36 3.60 -4.71 -0.02
CA LEU A 36 4.72 -4.88 -0.97
C LEU A 36 5.18 -6.33 -0.97
N ALA A 37 5.44 -6.87 -2.15
CA ALA A 37 6.18 -8.12 -2.33
C ALA A 37 7.54 -7.82 -2.94
N VAL A 38 8.60 -8.28 -2.29
CA VAL A 38 9.99 -8.01 -2.68
C VAL A 38 10.74 -9.32 -2.83
N ASP A 39 11.54 -9.43 -3.88
CA ASP A 39 12.49 -10.52 -4.04
C ASP A 39 13.61 -10.38 -3.01
N VAL A 40 13.85 -11.42 -2.20
CA VAL A 40 14.85 -11.33 -1.12
C VAL A 40 16.27 -11.30 -1.67
N ASP A 41 16.52 -11.88 -2.84
CA ASP A 41 17.87 -12.00 -3.39
C ASP A 41 18.24 -10.75 -4.22
N THR A 42 17.30 -10.19 -4.97
CA THR A 42 17.54 -9.01 -5.83
C THR A 42 17.12 -7.68 -5.21
N HIS A 43 16.33 -7.72 -4.13
CA HIS A 43 15.67 -6.56 -3.53
C HIS A 43 14.72 -5.80 -4.48
N GLU A 44 14.31 -6.42 -5.58
CA GLU A 44 13.37 -5.81 -6.52
C GLU A 44 11.93 -5.95 -6.05
N ALA A 45 11.15 -4.89 -6.22
CA ALA A 45 9.71 -4.93 -5.99
C ALA A 45 9.05 -5.74 -7.10
N ILE A 46 8.33 -6.80 -6.72
CA ILE A 46 7.62 -7.70 -7.63
C ILE A 46 6.19 -7.22 -7.85
N SER A 47 5.55 -6.78 -6.77
CA SER A 47 4.17 -6.29 -6.79
C SER A 47 3.90 -5.37 -5.60
N ALA A 48 2.89 -4.52 -5.77
CA ALA A 48 2.42 -3.59 -4.77
C ALA A 48 0.90 -3.46 -4.87
N GLU A 49 0.23 -3.40 -3.73
CA GLU A 49 -1.22 -3.16 -3.66
C GLU A 49 -1.55 -2.15 -2.56
N VAL A 50 -2.42 -1.20 -2.86
CA VAL A 50 -2.92 -0.22 -1.88
C VAL A 50 -4.35 -0.56 -1.49
N SER A 51 -4.62 -0.61 -0.19
CA SER A 51 -5.91 -1.01 0.37
C SER A 51 -6.38 -0.12 1.51
N LEU A 52 -7.62 -0.35 1.98
CA LEU A 52 -8.14 0.27 3.19
C LEU A 52 -7.43 -0.27 4.43
N VAL A 53 -7.44 0.50 5.53
CA VAL A 53 -6.73 0.15 6.77
C VAL A 53 -7.21 -1.15 7.42
N ASN A 54 -8.46 -1.54 7.17
CA ASN A 54 -9.06 -2.74 7.75
C ASN A 54 -8.77 -4.01 6.95
N VAL A 55 -8.12 -3.90 5.79
CA VAL A 55 -7.74 -5.06 4.97
C VAL A 55 -6.48 -5.68 5.57
N GLY A 56 -6.52 -6.99 5.79
CA GLY A 56 -5.39 -7.80 6.26
C GLY A 56 -4.51 -8.29 5.11
N ASP A 57 -3.24 -8.56 5.38
CA ASP A 57 -2.26 -8.95 4.37
C ASP A 57 -2.65 -10.28 3.69
N SER A 58 -3.30 -11.19 4.42
CA SER A 58 -3.81 -12.46 3.88
C SER A 58 -4.85 -12.28 2.78
N GLU A 59 -5.65 -11.19 2.83
CA GLU A 59 -6.66 -10.87 1.82
C GLU A 59 -6.01 -10.39 0.52
N VAL A 60 -4.82 -9.80 0.61
CA VAL A 60 -4.11 -9.17 -0.51
C VAL A 60 -3.06 -10.11 -1.12
N LEU A 61 -2.64 -11.11 -0.36
CA LEU A 61 -1.63 -12.10 -0.73
C LEU A 61 -1.85 -12.74 -2.12
N PRO A 62 -3.06 -13.17 -2.53
CA PRO A 62 -3.27 -13.74 -3.86
C PRO A 62 -2.93 -12.75 -5.00
N THR A 63 -3.28 -11.48 -4.83
CA THR A 63 -2.99 -10.41 -5.78
C THR A 63 -1.49 -10.18 -5.89
N LEU A 64 -0.78 -10.13 -4.75
CA LEU A 64 0.66 -9.93 -4.72
C LEU A 64 1.45 -11.04 -5.40
N LEU A 65 0.96 -12.28 -5.31
CA LEU A 65 1.61 -13.46 -5.91
C LEU A 65 1.25 -13.68 -7.38
N ASN A 66 0.27 -12.96 -7.94
CA ASN A 66 -0.19 -13.16 -9.32
C ASN A 66 0.93 -13.01 -10.37
N PRO A 67 1.86 -12.03 -10.26
CA PRO A 67 2.99 -11.92 -11.19
C PRO A 67 3.91 -13.15 -11.23
N LEU A 68 4.00 -13.91 -10.13
CA LEU A 68 4.83 -15.11 -10.02
C LEU A 68 4.16 -16.36 -10.62
N ARG A 69 2.86 -16.32 -10.89
CA ARG A 69 2.09 -17.45 -11.46
C ARG A 69 2.10 -17.47 -12.99
N ARG A 70 2.59 -16.40 -13.63
CA ARG A 70 2.59 -16.22 -15.09
C ARG A 70 3.92 -16.60 -15.74
N THR A 71 4.89 -17.06 -14.97
CA THR A 71 6.19 -17.58 -15.45
C THR A 71 6.24 -19.08 -15.36
#